data_AF-A0A9D1ZLP7-F1
#
_entry.id   AF-A0A9D1ZLP7-F1
#
_cell.length_a   1.000
_cell.length_b   1.000
_cell.length_c   1.000
_cell.angle_alpha   90.00
_cell.angle_beta   90.00
_cell.angle_gamma   90.00
#
_symmetry.space_group_name_H-M   'P 1'
#
loop_
_entity.id
_entity.type
_entity.pdbx_description
1 polymer ?
#
loop_
_entity_poly.entity_id
_entity_poly.type
_entity_poly.pdbx_seq_one_letter_code
_entity_poly.pdbx_strand_id
1 'polypeptide(L)' 'MSKDKALSYKGYHGTVKRSSESNILYGQVIGISSLISYEGKTLNELKAEFQGAIDDYFEMCKTHGETPEKPCSGGF' A
#
# COMPACT_ATOMS: atom_id res chain seq x y z
N MET A 1 9.31 20.06 -4.42
CA MET A 1 9.13 18.66 -4.00
C MET A 1 7.75 18.53 -3.41
N SER A 2 6.76 18.20 -4.24
CA SER A 2 5.42 17.89 -3.73
C SER A 2 5.56 16.61 -2.92
N LYS A 3 5.43 16.70 -1.59
CA LYS A 3 5.28 15.53 -0.73
C LYS A 3 3.97 14.86 -1.14
N ASP A 4 4.06 13.91 -2.05
CA ASP A 4 2.97 13.00 -2.37
C ASP A 4 2.53 12.42 -1.02
N LYS A 5 1.28 12.66 -0.63
CA LYS A 5 0.77 12.19 0.67
C LYS A 5 0.75 10.66 0.62
N ALA A 6 1.82 10.03 1.08
CA ALA A 6 1.95 8.60 1.18
C ALA A 6 1.01 8.06 2.27
N LEU A 7 0.31 6.97 1.99
CA LEU A 7 -0.42 6.23 3.01
C LEU A 7 0.58 5.49 3.89
N SER A 8 0.25 5.29 5.16
CA SER A 8 1.11 4.55 6.09
C SER A 8 0.27 3.72 7.06
N TYR A 9 0.63 2.45 7.21
CA TYR A 9 -0.06 1.51 8.11
C TYR A 9 0.86 0.34 8.45
N LYS A 10 0.95 -0.01 9.75
CA LYS A 10 1.81 -1.10 10.26
C LYS A 10 3.28 -1.04 9.79
N GLY A 11 3.80 0.16 9.54
CA GLY A 11 5.15 0.38 9.02
C GLY A 11 5.30 0.30 7.49
N TYR A 12 4.24 -0.10 6.78
CA TYR A 12 4.19 -0.11 5.31
C TYR A 12 3.78 1.26 4.79
N HIS A 13 4.31 1.61 3.62
CA HIS A 13 4.05 2.87 2.95
C HIS A 13 3.42 2.61 1.59
N GLY A 14 2.49 3.46 1.22
CA GLY A 14 1.72 3.32 -0.01
C GLY A 14 1.71 4.62 -0.81
N THR A 15 1.76 4.50 -2.13
CA THR A 15 1.62 5.65 -3.05
C THR A 15 0.16 6.05 -3.21
N VAL A 16 -0.09 7.31 -3.57
CA VAL A 16 -1.43 7.80 -3.92
C VAL A 16 -1.34 8.49 -5.26
N LYS A 17 -2.00 7.91 -6.27
CA LYS A 17 -2.10 8.42 -7.63
C LYS A 17 -3.57 8.56 -8.00
N ARG A 18 -3.84 9.40 -8.99
CA ARG A 18 -5.19 9.60 -9.54
C ARG A 18 -5.16 9.27 -11.03
N SER A 19 -6.10 8.45 -11.47
CA SER A 19 -6.30 8.14 -12.88
C SER A 19 -6.97 9.31 -13.57
N SER A 20 -6.32 9.86 -14.59
CA SER A 20 -6.89 10.93 -15.41
C SER A 20 -8.09 10.45 -16.25
N GLU A 21 -8.14 9.16 -16.58
CA GLU A 21 -9.20 8.60 -17.45
C GLU A 21 -10.46 8.21 -16.69
N SER A 22 -10.31 7.57 -15.53
CA SER A 22 -11.42 6.91 -14.81
C SER A 22 -11.83 7.61 -13.50
N ASN A 23 -11.21 8.74 -13.17
CA ASN A 23 -11.43 9.51 -11.94
C ASN A 23 -11.25 8.70 -10.63
N ILE A 24 -10.64 7.53 -10.69
CA ILE A 24 -10.31 6.71 -9.53
C ILE A 24 -8.96 7.11 -8.95
N LEU A 25 -8.79 6.86 -7.66
CA LEU A 25 -7.50 6.88 -7.00
C LEU A 25 -6.95 5.46 -6.99
N TYR A 26 -5.64 5.34 -7.11
CA TYR A 26 -4.95 4.06 -7.05
C TYR A 26 -3.58 4.23 -6.41
N GLY A 27 -3.05 3.14 -5.89
CA GLY A 27 -1.77 3.12 -5.24
C GLY A 27 -1.20 1.72 -5.17
N GLN A 28 0.08 1.67 -4.81
CA GLN A 28 0.78 0.43 -4.49
C GLN A 28 1.63 0.63 -3.25
N VAL A 29 1.82 -0.47 -2.53
CA VAL A 29 2.78 -0.57 -1.44
C VAL A 29 4.20 -0.43 -2.01
N ILE A 30 5.06 0.29 -1.28
CA ILE A 30 6.45 0.51 -1.65
C ILE A 30 7.39 0.03 -0.54
N GLY A 31 8.62 -0.30 -0.94
CA GLY A 31 9.66 -0.78 -0.03
C GLY A 31 9.68 -2.28 0.19
N ILE A 32 8.80 -3.05 -0.46
CA ILE A 32 8.79 -4.53 -0.45
C ILE A 32 8.82 -5.07 -1.88
N SER A 33 9.19 -6.34 -2.05
CA SER A 33 9.18 -6.99 -3.38
C SER A 33 7.77 -7.40 -3.81
N SER A 34 6.90 -7.70 -2.84
CA SER A 34 5.51 -8.06 -3.08
C SER A 34 4.73 -6.93 -3.76
N LEU A 35 4.06 -7.26 -4.88
CA LEU A 35 3.23 -6.33 -5.62
C LEU A 35 1.83 -6.25 -5.00
N ILE A 36 1.65 -5.30 -4.07
CA ILE A 36 0.36 -5.04 -3.42
C ILE A 36 -0.19 -3.73 -3.96
N SER A 37 -1.31 -3.80 -4.67
CA SER A 37 -2.00 -2.66 -5.29
C SER A 37 -3.39 -2.49 -4.69
N TYR A 38 -3.87 -1.26 -4.65
CA TYR A 38 -5.20 -0.91 -4.11
C TYR A 38 -5.76 0.30 -4.86
N GLU A 39 -7.08 0.41 -4.88
CA GLU A 39 -7.79 1.47 -5.59
C GLU A 39 -9.02 1.95 -4.80
N GLY A 40 -9.51 3.14 -5.10
CA GLY A 40 -10.66 3.69 -4.41
C GLY A 40 -11.18 4.96 -5.09
N LYS A 41 -12.47 5.22 -4.96
CA LYS A 41 -13.09 6.43 -5.56
C LYS A 41 -12.80 7.68 -4.73
N THR A 42 -12.61 7.52 -3.43
CA THR A 42 -12.25 8.58 -2.49
C THR A 42 -10.97 8.25 -1.74
N LEU A 43 -10.32 9.25 -1.15
CA LEU A 43 -9.13 9.03 -0.31
C LEU A 43 -9.43 8.12 0.89
N ASN A 44 -10.66 8.15 1.40
CA ASN A 44 -11.05 7.31 2.53
C ASN A 44 -11.20 5.84 2.13
N GLU A 45 -11.84 5.57 0.98
CA GLU A 45 -11.88 4.22 0.40
C GLU A 45 -10.47 3.73 0.08
N LEU A 46 -9.65 4.54 -0.60
CA LEU A 46 -8.27 4.17 -0.91
C LEU A 46 -7.46 3.80 0.34
N LYS A 47 -7.66 4.55 1.44
CA LYS A 47 -7.00 4.27 2.71
C LYS A 47 -7.51 2.97 3.34
N ALA A 48 -8.81 2.72 3.30
CA ALA A 48 -9.39 1.47 3.80
C ALA A 48 -8.87 0.26 3.01
N GLU A 49 -8.88 0.35 1.68
CA GLU A 49 -8.37 -0.69 0.78
C GLU A 49 -6.87 -0.92 0.98
N PHE A 50 -6.08 0.13 1.19
CA PHE A 50 -4.67 -0.01 1.55
C PHE A 50 -4.47 -0.75 2.88
N GLN A 51 -5.25 -0.44 3.91
CA GLN A 51 -5.14 -1.12 5.20
C GLN A 51 -5.54 -2.60 5.08
N GLY A 52 -6.64 -2.87 4.39
CA GLY A 52 -7.12 -4.22 4.10
C GLY A 52 -6.08 -5.03 3.31
N ALA A 53 -5.51 -4.48 2.24
CA ALA A 53 -4.51 -5.16 1.43
C ALA A 53 -3.24 -5.52 2.23
N ILE A 54 -2.85 -4.70 3.21
CA ILE A 54 -1.74 -5.00 4.12
C ILE A 54 -2.13 -6.09 5.12
N ASP A 55 -3.33 -6.02 5.70
CA ASP A 55 -3.84 -7.06 6.60
C ASP A 55 -3.95 -8.42 5.89
N ASP A 56 -4.51 -8.47 4.68
CA ASP A 56 -4.59 -9.66 3.83
C ASP A 56 -3.19 -10.21 3.51
N TYR A 57 -2.22 -9.33 3.23
CA TYR A 57 -0.83 -9.73 3.03
C TYR A 57 -0.24 -10.42 4.26
N PHE A 58 -0.49 -9.89 5.46
CA PHE A 58 -0.06 -10.53 6.70
C PHE A 58 -0.72 -11.89 6.92
N GLU A 59 -2.01 -12.01 6.63
CA GLU A 59 -2.74 -13.27 6.76
C GLU A 59 -2.26 -14.31 5.74
N MET A 60 -1.98 -13.89 4.51
CA MET A 60 -1.37 -14.72 3.46
C MET A 60 0.00 -15.24 3.91
N CYS A 61 0.89 -14.36 4.36
CA CYS A 61 2.20 -14.76 4.88
C CYS A 61 2.06 -15.77 6.03
N LYS A 62 1.15 -15.50 6.98
CA LYS A 62 0.90 -16.42 8.10
C LYS A 62 0.38 -17.78 7.64
N THR A 63 -0.53 -17.81 6.67
CA THR A 63 -1.11 -19.04 6.12
C THR A 63 -0.08 -19.88 5.38
N HIS A 64 0.84 -19.22 4.68
CA HIS A 64 1.92 -19.87 3.94
C HIS A 64 3.14 -20.22 4.81
N GLY A 65 3.14 -19.81 6.09
CA GLY A 65 4.30 -19.97 6.98
C GLY A 65 5.48 -19.05 6.60
N GLU A 66 5.21 -18.00 5.83
CA GLU A 66 6.18 -17.02 5.36
C GLU A 66 6.25 -15.83 6.32
N THR A 67 7.42 -15.21 6.40
CA THR A 67 7.58 -13.96 7.16
C THR A 67 7.25 -12.79 6.25
N PRO A 68 6.35 -11.88 6.63
CA PRO A 68 6.03 -10.70 5.83
C PRO A 68 7.30 -9.86 5.60
N GLU A 69 7.49 -9.43 4.35
CA GLU A 69 8.63 -8.62 3.95
C GLU A 69 8.62 -7.31 4.72
N LYS A 70 9.74 -6.99 5.37
CA LYS A 70 9.87 -5.69 6.03
C LYS A 70 10.16 -4.64 4.97
N PRO A 71 9.40 -3.54 4.93
CA PRO A 71 9.70 -2.46 4.02
C PRO A 71 11.12 -1.96 4.30
N CYS A 72 11.95 -1.85 3.25
CA CYS A 72 13.29 -1.30 3.36
C CYS A 72 13.19 0.12 3.92
N SER A 73 13.42 0.25 5.23
CA SER A 73 13.66 1.52 5.89
C SER A 73 15.04 1.99 5.42
N GLY A 74 15.08 2.62 4.26
CA GLY A 74 16.31 3.13 3.65
C GLY A 74 17.08 3.97 4.66
N GLY A 75 18.09 3.37 5.27
CA GLY A 75 19.19 4.09 5.88
C GLY A 75 20.10 4.53 4.75
N PHE A 76 20.07 5.84 4.47
CA PHE A 76 21.08 6.66 3.79
C PHE A 76 22.02 6.02 2.77
#